data_AF-A0AAN7W497-F1
#
_entry.id   AF-A0AAN7W497-F1
#
_cell.length_a   1.000
_cell.length_b   1.000
_cell.length_c   1.000
_cell.angle_alpha   90.00
_cell.angle_beta   90.00
_cell.angle_gamma   90.00
#
_symmetry.space_group_name_H-M   'P 1'
#
loop_
_entity.id
_entity.type
_entity.pdbx_description
1 polymer ?
#
loop_
_entity_poly.entity_id
_entity_poly.type
_entity_poly.pdbx_seq_one_letter_code
_entity_poly.pdbx_strand_id
1 'polypeptide(L)'
;MVTPIGLNSIGGHYFWIWAIICATFVPLTWFFGVETAGRSLEQIDQMFYEEPRILMGLNPNATRVIRMTQEDEENRFKAFAKLDGKAERYEEVETASK
;
A
#
# COMPACT_ATOMS: atom_id res chain seq x y z
N MET A 1 -20.29 -9.02 23.84
CA MET A 1 -19.18 -8.22 24.38
C MET A 1 -18.28 -9.16 25.20
N VAL A 2 -17.02 -9.33 24.81
CA VAL A 2 -16.04 -10.21 25.50
C VAL A 2 -15.34 -9.51 26.68
N THR A 3 -15.23 -8.19 26.61
CA THR A 3 -14.63 -7.31 27.63
C THR A 3 -15.18 -7.45 29.06
N PRO A 4 -16.50 -7.61 29.34
CA PRO A 4 -17.01 -7.64 30.71
C PRO A 4 -16.57 -8.89 31.51
N ILE A 5 -16.34 -10.04 30.86
CA ILE A 5 -15.81 -11.25 31.54
C ILE A 5 -14.33 -11.06 31.92
N GLY A 6 -13.53 -10.48 31.02
CA GLY A 6 -12.12 -10.19 31.28
C GLY A 6 -11.94 -9.17 32.41
N LEU A 7 -12.78 -8.13 32.44
CA LEU A 7 -12.71 -7.08 33.46
C LEU A 7 -13.19 -7.58 34.85
N ASN A 8 -14.21 -8.44 34.89
CA ASN A 8 -14.68 -9.03 36.15
C ASN A 8 -13.71 -10.06 36.75
N SER A 9 -12.87 -10.72 35.94
CA SER A 9 -11.92 -11.74 36.42
C SER A 9 -10.54 -11.17 36.76
N ILE A 10 -10.04 -10.21 35.96
CA ILE A 10 -8.65 -9.72 36.04
C ILE A 10 -8.60 -8.26 36.53
N GLY A 11 -9.74 -7.56 36.60
CA GLY A 11 -9.84 -6.19 37.09
C GLY A 11 -9.00 -5.20 36.28
N GLY A 12 -8.32 -4.28 36.96
CA GLY A 12 -7.48 -3.24 36.34
C GLY A 12 -6.25 -3.78 35.58
N HIS A 13 -5.84 -5.02 35.81
CA HIS A 13 -4.71 -5.62 35.08
C HIS A 13 -5.04 -5.94 33.61
N TYR A 14 -6.32 -5.98 33.24
CA TYR A 14 -6.76 -6.12 31.86
C TYR A 14 -6.17 -5.03 30.94
N PHE A 15 -6.03 -3.81 31.46
CA PHE A 15 -5.47 -2.69 30.70
C PHE A 15 -3.97 -2.86 30.41
N TRP A 16 -3.22 -3.57 31.26
CA TRP A 16 -1.81 -3.88 30.98
C TRP A 16 -1.66 -4.88 29.85
N ILE A 17 -2.54 -5.89 29.78
CA ILE A 17 -2.56 -6.84 28.66
C ILE A 17 -2.84 -6.10 27.35
N TRP A 18 -3.84 -5.22 27.35
CA TRP A 18 -4.17 -4.41 26.19
C TRP A 18 -3.03 -3.46 25.80
N ALA A 19 -2.42 -2.79 26.77
CA ALA A 19 -1.29 -1.90 26.55
C ALA A 19 -0.09 -2.63 25.93
N ILE A 20 0.23 -3.84 26.41
CA ILE A 20 1.32 -4.66 25.85
C ILE A 20 1.00 -5.06 24.42
N ILE A 21 -0.21 -5.55 24.15
CA ILE A 21 -0.64 -5.92 22.79
C ILE A 21 -0.50 -4.72 21.85
N CYS A 22 -1.03 -3.56 22.22
CA CYS A 22 -0.87 -2.32 21.46
C CYS A 22 0.61 -1.95 21.27
N ALA A 23 1.42 -2.07 22.32
CA ALA A 23 2.85 -1.80 22.26
C ALA A 23 3.59 -2.77 21.33
N THR A 24 3.18 -4.04 21.22
CA THR A 24 3.79 -5.01 20.29
C THR A 24 3.50 -4.69 18.82
N PHE A 25 2.41 -3.99 18.51
CA PHE A 25 2.12 -3.56 17.14
C PHE A 25 3.11 -2.51 16.64
N VAL A 26 3.67 -1.67 17.52
CA VAL A 26 4.62 -0.61 17.15
C VAL A 26 5.90 -1.17 16.51
N PRO A 27 6.64 -2.12 17.11
CA PRO A 27 7.79 -2.72 16.44
C PRO A 27 7.35 -3.58 15.24
N LEU A 28 6.21 -4.28 15.32
CA LEU A 28 5.71 -5.06 14.17
C LEU A 28 5.54 -4.20 12.92
N THR A 29 4.89 -3.03 13.04
CA THR A 29 4.71 -2.13 11.89
C THR A 29 6.00 -1.43 11.49
N TRP A 30 6.92 -1.19 12.42
CA TRP A 30 8.22 -0.58 12.09
C TRP A 30 9.16 -1.54 11.36
N PHE A 31 9.21 -2.81 11.76
CA PHE A 31 10.10 -3.81 11.15
C PHE A 31 9.53 -4.37 9.84
N PHE A 32 8.21 -4.60 9.77
CA PHE A 32 7.57 -5.29 8.65
C PHE A 32 6.69 -4.38 7.78
N GLY A 33 6.35 -3.18 8.25
CA GLY A 33 5.55 -2.23 7.48
C GLY A 33 6.39 -1.57 6.41
N VAL A 34 5.92 -1.65 5.17
CA VAL A 34 6.47 -0.92 4.02
C VAL A 34 5.51 0.18 3.60
N GLU A 35 6.05 1.26 3.03
CA GLU A 35 5.26 2.38 2.56
C GLU A 35 4.72 2.08 1.15
N THR A 36 3.41 1.82 1.08
CA THR A 36 2.70 1.49 -0.17
C THR A 36 1.97 2.68 -0.78
N ALA A 37 1.88 3.83 -0.09
CA ALA A 37 1.18 4.99 -0.62
C ALA A 37 1.89 5.57 -1.85
N GLY A 38 1.12 5.85 -2.92
CA GLY A 38 1.63 6.45 -4.15
C GLY A 38 2.40 5.50 -5.08
N ARG A 39 2.51 4.20 -4.75
CA ARG A 39 3.12 3.18 -5.62
C ARG A 39 2.07 2.42 -6.42
N SER A 40 2.44 1.98 -7.63
CA SER A 40 1.60 1.06 -8.41
C SER A 40 1.70 -0.37 -7.87
N LEU A 41 0.70 -1.22 -8.17
CA LEU A 41 0.71 -2.62 -7.72
C LEU A 41 1.89 -3.40 -8.29
N GLU A 42 2.26 -3.11 -9.54
CA GLU A 42 3.41 -3.72 -10.22
C GLU A 42 4.74 -3.30 -9.60
N GLN A 43 4.84 -2.02 -9.19
CA GLN A 43 6.02 -1.52 -8.48
C GLN A 43 6.17 -2.18 -7.11
N ILE A 44 5.06 -2.40 -6.40
CA ILE A 44 5.06 -3.09 -5.11
C ILE A 44 5.52 -4.55 -5.31
N ASP A 45 4.99 -5.25 -6.31
CA ASP A 45 5.37 -6.63 -6.61
C ASP A 45 6.87 -6.76 -6.94
N GLN A 46 7.39 -5.87 -7.79
CA GLN A 46 8.82 -5.80 -8.11
C GLN A 46 9.68 -5.55 -6.86
N MET A 47 9.22 -4.67 -5.97
CA MET A 47 9.91 -4.37 -4.72
C MET A 47 10.03 -5.59 -3.80
N PHE A 48 8.97 -6.39 -3.70
CA PHE A 48 8.98 -7.63 -2.92
C PHE A 48 9.76 -8.76 -3.60
N TYR A 49 9.99 -8.68 -4.90
CA TYR A 49 10.83 -9.61 -5.64
C TYR A 49 12.33 -9.31 -5.45
N GLU A 50 12.70 -8.02 -5.47
CA GLU A 50 14.09 -7.57 -5.39
C GLU A 50 14.65 -7.57 -3.96
N GLU A 51 13.82 -7.31 -2.94
CA GLU A 51 14.27 -7.14 -1.55
C GLU A 51 13.96 -8.36 -0.65
N PRO A 52 14.83 -8.66 0.35
CA PRO A 52 14.58 -9.74 1.29
C PRO A 52 13.40 -9.44 2.23
N ARG A 53 12.41 -10.35 2.22
CA ARG A 53 11.09 -10.21 2.86
C ARG A 53 11.09 -9.96 4.38
N ILE A 54 12.16 -10.29 5.10
CA ILE A 54 12.17 -10.36 6.57
C ILE A 54 12.52 -9.01 7.23
N LEU A 55 13.08 -8.04 6.51
CA LEU A 55 13.54 -6.75 7.09
C LEU A 55 13.24 -5.55 6.18
N MET A 56 12.20 -5.65 5.37
CA MET A 56 11.90 -4.62 4.37
C MET A 56 11.58 -3.25 4.99
N GLY A 57 11.00 -3.19 6.20
CA GLY A 57 10.74 -1.94 6.92
C GLY A 57 11.99 -1.18 7.37
N LEU A 58 13.17 -1.83 7.42
CA LEU A 58 14.44 -1.16 7.70
C LEU A 58 15.07 -0.50 6.47
N ASN A 59 14.58 -0.82 5.26
CA ASN A 59 15.16 -0.28 4.05
C ASN A 59 14.62 1.15 3.80
N PRO A 60 15.48 2.18 3.76
CA PRO A 60 15.04 3.56 3.51
C PRO A 60 14.27 3.73 2.18
N ASN A 61 14.52 2.87 1.21
CA ASN A 61 13.83 2.89 -0.08
C ASN A 61 12.39 2.37 0.01
N ALA A 62 12.12 1.43 0.93
CA ALA A 62 10.81 0.84 1.18
C ALA A 62 9.92 1.67 2.12
N THR A 63 10.51 2.54 2.93
CA THR A 63 9.78 3.38 3.92
C THR A 63 9.59 4.83 3.45
N ARG A 64 10.11 5.19 2.26
CA ARG A 64 9.95 6.55 1.71
C ARG A 64 8.52 6.79 1.24
N VAL A 65 7.91 7.84 1.78
CA VAL A 65 6.65 8.41 1.29
C VAL A 65 6.85 9.02 -0.10
N ILE A 66 6.18 8.46 -1.09
CA ILE A 66 6.03 9.05 -2.42
C ILE A 66 4.72 9.83 -2.42
N ARG A 67 4.81 11.16 -2.35
CA ARG A 67 3.62 12.00 -2.47
C ARG A 67 3.29 12.16 -3.94
N MET A 68 2.14 11.66 -4.35
CA MET A 68 1.59 11.94 -5.67
C MET A 68 1.29 13.43 -5.74
N THR A 69 2.00 14.16 -6.59
CA THR A 69 1.70 15.58 -6.87
C THR A 69 0.56 15.65 -7.89
N GLN A 70 -0.14 16.79 -7.93
CA GLN A 70 -1.21 17.02 -8.93
C GLN A 70 -0.69 16.87 -10.37
N GLU A 71 0.58 17.17 -10.61
CA GLU A 71 1.24 17.00 -11.91
C GLU A 71 1.35 15.53 -12.32
N ASP A 72 1.60 14.62 -11.37
CA ASP A 72 1.64 13.18 -11.63
C ASP A 72 0.25 12.65 -12.01
N GLU A 73 -0.81 13.19 -11.39
CA GLU A 73 -2.19 12.85 -11.74
C GLU A 73 -2.53 13.33 -13.15
N GLU A 74 -2.21 14.58 -13.50
CA GLU A 74 -2.43 15.11 -14.86
C GLU A 74 -1.70 14.30 -15.93
N ASN A 75 -0.45 13.91 -15.68
CA ASN A 75 0.32 13.09 -16.60
C ASN A 75 -0.32 11.70 -16.79
N ARG A 76 -0.89 11.14 -15.71
CA ARG A 76 -1.64 9.88 -15.77
C ARG A 76 -2.91 10.04 -16.61
N PHE A 77 -3.70 11.10 -16.40
CA PHE A 77 -4.90 11.39 -17.19
C PHE A 77 -4.57 11.59 -18.68
N LYS A 78 -3.49 12.31 -19.01
CA LYS A 78 -3.02 12.49 -20.40
C LYS A 78 -2.59 11.17 -21.03
N ALA A 79 -1.90 10.30 -20.28
CA ALA A 79 -1.51 8.99 -20.77
C ALA A 79 -2.72 8.09 -21.06
N PHE A 80 -3.73 8.09 -20.18
CA PHE A 80 -4.98 7.36 -20.39
C PHE A 80 -5.74 7.87 -21.63
N ALA A 81 -5.92 9.19 -21.78
CA ALA A 81 -6.59 9.77 -22.95
C ALA A 81 -5.85 9.44 -24.26
N LYS A 82 -4.52 9.38 -24.25
CA LYS A 82 -3.72 9.01 -25.41
C LYS A 82 -3.87 7.54 -25.78
N LEU A 83 -4.04 6.65 -24.80
CA LEU A 83 -4.27 5.22 -25.04
C LEU A 83 -5.63 5.00 -25.68
N ASP A 84 -6.66 5.67 -25.17
CA ASP A 84 -8.04 5.60 -25.67
C ASP A 84 -8.12 6.08 -27.14
N GLY A 85 -7.61 7.27 -27.42
CA GLY A 85 -7.56 7.79 -28.80
C GLY A 85 -6.64 7.00 -29.73
N LYS A 86 -5.65 6.25 -29.20
CA LYS A 86 -4.85 5.32 -30.01
C LYS A 86 -5.63 4.05 -30.31
N ALA A 87 -6.41 3.54 -29.37
CA ALA A 87 -7.28 2.38 -29.58
C ALA A 87 -8.36 2.68 -30.63
N GLU A 88 -9.06 3.81 -30.52
CA GLU A 88 -10.07 4.25 -31.51
C GLU A 88 -9.47 4.39 -32.91
N ARG A 89 -8.26 4.98 -33.01
CA ARG A 89 -7.57 5.13 -34.30
C ARG A 89 -7.16 3.78 -34.90
N TYR A 90 -6.81 2.79 -34.09
CA TYR A 90 -6.50 1.44 -34.58
C TYR A 90 -7.78 0.75 -35.10
N GLU A 91 -8.90 0.89 -34.40
CA GLU A 91 -10.19 0.33 -34.82
C GLU A 91 -10.71 0.97 -36.11
N GLU A 92 -10.60 2.30 -36.26
CA GLU A 92 -11.00 3.00 -37.48
C GLU A 92 -10.18 2.54 -38.69
N VAL A 93 -8.87 2.36 -38.52
CA VAL A 93 -7.97 1.89 -39.59
C VAL A 93 -8.23 0.42 -39.94
N GLU A 94 -8.53 -0.43 -38.96
CA GLU A 94 -8.86 -1.83 -39.22
C GLU A 94 -10.22 -1.99 -39.91
N THR A 95 -11.19 -1.14 -39.57
CA THR A 95 -12.53 -1.13 -40.20
C THR A 95 -12.46 -0.58 -41.62
N ALA A 96 -11.60 0.41 -41.89
CA ALA A 96 -11.38 0.95 -43.24
C ALA A 96 -10.57 0.01 -44.16
N SER A 97 -9.87 -0.99 -43.60
CA SER A 97 -9.07 -1.96 -44.36
C SER A 97 -9.83 -3.25 -44.71
N LYS A 98 -11.04 -3.46 -44.20
CA LYS A 98 -11.93 -4.59 -44.52
C LYS A 98 -12.95 -4.20 -45.58
#